data_AF-A0A1M4UYS5-F1
#
_entry.id   AF-A0A1M4UYS5-F1
#
_cell.length_a   1.000
_cell.length_b   1.000
_cell.length_c   1.000
_cell.angle_alpha   90.00
_cell.angle_beta   90.00
_cell.angle_gamma   90.00
#
_symmetry.space_group_name_H-M   'P 1'
#
loop_
_entity.id
_entity.type
_entity.pdbx_description
1 polymer ?
#
loop_
_entity_poly.entity_id
_entity_poly.type
_entity_poly.pdbx_seq_one_letter_code
_entity_poly.pdbx_strand_id
1 'polypeptide(L)'
;MKNIQKILNFLNKYNYNFEYYENRRLIVVNLGFNLFSHIQISDNQEIIKISDKLEGFNGISGFIQTSIKKSMIYQTIMLLIAFIILELTKFSKYDYDYTYLLVIFITISLLWFIFYLVKSEIFKMKIENLV
;
A
#
# COMPACT_ATOMS: atom_id res chain seq x y z
N MET A 1 -13.71 -16.58 22.18
CA MET A 1 -13.92 -16.79 20.73
C MET A 1 -12.57 -16.84 20.04
N LYS A 2 -12.34 -17.81 19.15
CA LYS A 2 -11.11 -17.88 18.34
C LYS A 2 -10.95 -16.57 17.55
N ASN A 3 -9.74 -15.98 17.53
CA ASN A 3 -9.48 -14.67 16.90
C ASN A 3 -9.99 -14.58 15.45
N ILE A 4 -9.89 -15.68 14.71
CA ILE A 4 -10.43 -15.83 13.35
C ILE A 4 -11.92 -15.47 13.30
N GLN A 5 -12.73 -16.04 14.20
CA GLN A 5 -14.18 -15.83 14.21
C GLN A 5 -14.54 -14.38 14.52
N LYS A 6 -13.80 -13.72 15.43
CA LYS A 6 -14.00 -12.31 15.74
C LYS A 6 -13.78 -11.44 14.49
N ILE A 7 -12.68 -11.70 13.77
CA ILE A 7 -12.31 -10.95 12.56
C ILE A 7 -13.34 -11.19 11.45
N LEU A 8 -13.71 -12.44 11.17
CA LEU A 8 -14.71 -12.76 10.14
C LEU A 8 -16.06 -12.12 10.44
N ASN A 9 -16.52 -12.17 11.69
CA ASN A 9 -17.77 -11.52 12.09
C ASN A 9 -17.71 -10.00 11.91
N PHE A 10 -16.58 -9.36 12.25
CA PHE A 10 -16.37 -7.94 12.02
C PHE A 10 -16.42 -7.60 10.52
N LEU A 11 -15.68 -8.33 9.69
CA LEU A 11 -15.61 -8.07 8.25
C LEU A 11 -16.98 -8.22 7.58
N ASN A 12 -17.74 -9.27 7.93
CA ASN A 12 -19.10 -9.48 7.47
C ASN A 12 -20.04 -8.37 7.93
N LYS A 13 -19.97 -7.98 9.22
CA LYS A 13 -20.84 -6.94 9.81
C LYS A 13 -20.72 -5.60 9.06
N TYR A 14 -19.53 -5.26 8.61
CA TYR A 14 -19.26 -4.00 7.89
C TYR A 14 -19.18 -4.17 6.37
N ASN A 15 -19.61 -5.33 5.84
CA ASN A 15 -19.64 -5.63 4.41
C ASN A 15 -18.31 -5.37 3.68
N TYR A 16 -17.20 -5.80 4.29
CA TYR A 16 -15.89 -5.75 3.65
C TYR A 16 -15.82 -6.76 2.50
N ASN A 17 -15.11 -6.41 1.42
CA ASN A 17 -14.75 -7.37 0.37
C ASN A 17 -13.51 -8.15 0.82
N PHE A 18 -13.67 -9.43 1.17
CA PHE A 18 -12.58 -10.27 1.63
C PHE A 18 -12.73 -11.72 1.17
N GLU A 19 -11.60 -12.41 1.12
CA GLU A 19 -11.51 -13.84 0.88
C GLU A 19 -10.80 -14.51 2.05
N TYR A 20 -11.30 -15.67 2.47
CA TYR A 20 -10.68 -16.46 3.52
C TYR A 20 -10.14 -17.78 2.95
N TYR A 21 -8.84 -17.96 3.08
CA TYR A 21 -8.11 -19.14 2.64
C TYR A 21 -7.81 -20.04 3.84
N GLU A 22 -8.75 -20.93 4.18
CA GLU A 22 -8.68 -21.83 5.35
C GLU A 22 -7.36 -22.59 5.46
N ASN A 23 -6.93 -23.22 4.35
CA ASN A 23 -5.71 -24.02 4.28
C ASN A 23 -4.45 -23.23 4.66
N ARG A 24 -4.48 -21.92 4.46
CA ARG A 24 -3.36 -21.01 4.76
C ARG A 24 -3.62 -20.15 5.98
N ARG A 25 -4.80 -20.24 6.61
CA ARG A 25 -5.25 -19.34 7.70
C ARG A 25 -5.01 -17.87 7.36
N LEU A 26 -5.30 -17.51 6.11
CA LEU A 26 -5.05 -16.19 5.54
C LEU A 26 -6.38 -15.55 5.19
N ILE A 27 -6.62 -14.35 5.70
CA ILE A 27 -7.72 -13.49 5.26
C ILE A 27 -7.12 -12.38 4.40
N VAL A 28 -7.61 -12.24 3.17
CA VAL A 28 -7.22 -11.16 2.25
C VAL A 28 -8.38 -10.21 2.13
N VAL A 29 -8.18 -8.96 2.55
CA VAL A 29 -9.22 -7.92 2.53
C VAL A 29 -8.85 -6.89 1.47
N ASN A 30 -9.75 -6.67 0.50
CA ASN A 30 -9.59 -5.63 -0.50
C ASN A 30 -10.02 -4.29 0.10
N LEU A 31 -9.05 -3.40 0.31
CA LEU A 31 -9.28 -2.04 0.80
C LEU A 31 -9.52 -1.04 -0.34
N GLY A 32 -9.64 -1.49 -1.58
CA GLY A 32 -9.88 -0.65 -2.77
C GLY A 32 -8.62 0.03 -3.29
N PHE A 33 -8.70 0.55 -4.52
CA PHE A 33 -7.54 1.13 -5.23
C PHE A 33 -6.34 0.20 -5.27
N ASN A 34 -6.56 -1.10 -5.45
CA ASN A 34 -5.48 -2.08 -5.55
C ASN A 34 -4.63 -2.22 -4.26
N LEU A 35 -5.16 -1.80 -3.11
CA LEU A 35 -4.61 -2.05 -1.78
C LEU A 35 -5.32 -3.22 -1.11
N PHE A 36 -4.54 -4.17 -0.63
CA PHE A 36 -4.99 -5.37 0.05
C PHE A 36 -4.35 -5.46 1.44
N SER A 37 -5.12 -5.91 2.43
CA SER A 37 -4.62 -6.27 3.75
C SER A 37 -4.64 -7.78 3.91
N HIS A 38 -3.48 -8.35 4.19
CA HIS A 38 -3.27 -9.77 4.44
C HIS A 38 -3.16 -9.98 5.94
N ILE A 39 -4.11 -10.73 6.50
CA ILE A 39 -4.16 -11.09 7.91
C ILE A 39 -3.85 -12.58 8.01
N GLN A 40 -2.63 -12.89 8.41
CA GLN A 40 -2.13 -14.25 8.59
C GLN A 40 -2.25 -14.64 10.06
N ILE A 41 -2.90 -15.77 10.33
CA ILE A 41 -3.16 -16.25 11.69
C ILE A 41 -2.33 -17.51 11.95
N SER A 42 -1.64 -17.56 13.09
CA SER A 42 -0.78 -18.67 13.47
C SER A 42 -1.54 -19.95 13.84
N ASP A 43 -0.79 -21.04 14.01
CA ASP A 43 -1.36 -22.35 14.33
C ASP A 43 -2.08 -22.39 15.68
N ASN A 44 -1.54 -21.69 16.68
CA ASN A 44 -2.17 -21.50 18.00
C ASN A 44 -3.28 -20.44 18.01
N GLN A 45 -3.60 -19.80 16.87
CA GLN A 45 -4.66 -18.79 16.72
C GLN A 45 -4.49 -17.50 17.55
N GLU A 46 -3.33 -17.32 18.21
CA GLU A 46 -3.03 -16.16 19.05
C GLU A 46 -2.24 -15.09 18.29
N ILE A 47 -1.33 -15.48 17.40
CA ILE A 47 -0.45 -14.55 16.69
C ILE A 47 -1.08 -14.17 15.35
N ILE A 48 -1.21 -12.87 15.14
CA ILE A 48 -1.79 -12.29 13.95
C ILE A 48 -0.74 -11.39 13.30
N LYS A 49 -0.37 -11.72 12.07
CA LYS A 49 0.48 -10.87 11.24
C LYS A 49 -0.38 -10.15 10.22
N ILE A 50 -0.45 -8.84 10.32
CA ILE A 50 -1.15 -7.97 9.39
C ILE A 50 -0.11 -7.31 8.49
N SER A 51 -0.22 -7.52 7.18
CA SER A 51 0.65 -6.89 6.18
C SER A 51 -0.16 -6.30 5.04
N ASP A 52 0.31 -5.20 4.51
CA ASP A 52 -0.24 -4.55 3.32
C ASP A 52 0.38 -5.10 2.04
N LYS A 53 -0.40 -5.08 0.96
CA LYS A 53 0.04 -5.43 -0.37
C LYS A 53 -0.66 -4.56 -1.41
N LEU A 54 0.12 -3.97 -2.30
CA LEU A 54 -0.33 -3.28 -3.50
C LEU A 54 -0.27 -4.27 -4.65
N GLU A 55 -1.39 -4.52 -5.32
CA GLU A 55 -1.48 -5.48 -6.43
C GLU A 55 -2.18 -4.89 -7.65
N GLY A 56 -1.61 -5.04 -8.84
CA GLY A 56 -2.15 -4.40 -10.05
C GLY A 56 -1.80 -2.90 -10.11
N PHE A 57 -2.28 -2.22 -11.16
CA PHE A 57 -1.89 -0.83 -11.44
C PHE A 57 -2.34 0.13 -10.34
N ASN A 58 -1.41 0.76 -9.63
CA ASN A 58 -1.71 1.75 -8.60
C ASN A 58 -0.79 2.98 -8.68
N GLY A 59 -1.18 4.05 -7.99
CA GLY A 59 -0.51 5.35 -8.05
C GLY A 59 0.88 5.42 -7.43
N ILE A 60 1.38 4.35 -6.78
CA ILE A 60 2.70 4.32 -6.16
C ILE A 60 3.63 3.31 -6.84
N SER A 61 3.22 2.04 -6.96
CA SER A 61 4.08 0.98 -7.49
C SER A 61 3.81 0.62 -8.95
N GLY A 62 2.86 1.29 -9.61
CA GLY A 62 2.45 0.93 -10.96
C GLY A 62 1.97 -0.50 -10.99
N PHE A 63 2.52 -1.34 -11.86
CA PHE A 63 2.18 -2.77 -11.96
C PHE A 63 2.96 -3.68 -11.01
N ILE A 64 3.92 -3.14 -10.25
CA ILE A 64 4.78 -3.95 -9.39
C ILE A 64 4.00 -4.34 -8.12
N GLN A 65 3.89 -5.64 -7.86
CA GLN A 65 3.31 -6.14 -6.62
C GLN A 65 4.30 -5.98 -5.47
N THR A 66 3.93 -5.24 -4.43
CA THR A 66 4.85 -4.93 -3.31
C THR A 66 4.08 -4.37 -2.10
N SER A 67 4.74 -4.11 -0.98
CA SER A 67 4.15 -3.37 0.14
C SER A 67 4.30 -1.86 -0.05
N ILE A 68 3.42 -1.06 0.56
CA ILE A 68 3.47 0.40 0.62
C ILE A 68 4.86 0.88 1.03
N LYS A 69 5.45 0.27 2.07
CA LYS A 69 6.79 0.63 2.57
C LYS A 69 7.88 0.43 1.52
N LYS A 70 7.86 -0.69 0.82
CA LYS A 70 8.82 -0.96 -0.25
C LYS A 70 8.58 -0.05 -1.44
N SER A 71 7.32 0.18 -1.83
CA SER A 71 6.97 1.13 -2.90
C SER A 71 7.50 2.52 -2.62
N MET A 72 7.39 2.99 -1.38
CA MET A 72 7.92 4.30 -0.97
C MET A 72 9.42 4.40 -1.20
N ILE A 73 10.18 3.38 -0.82
CA ILE A 73 11.64 3.35 -1.02
C ILE A 73 11.96 3.40 -2.52
N TYR A 74 11.33 2.54 -3.32
CA TYR A 74 11.55 2.52 -4.77
C TYR A 74 11.17 3.85 -5.42
N GLN A 75 10.00 4.39 -5.09
CA GLN A 75 9.54 5.66 -5.65
C GLN A 75 10.46 6.82 -5.26
N THR A 76 10.96 6.85 -4.02
CA THR A 76 11.92 7.87 -3.56
C THR A 76 13.21 7.82 -4.38
N ILE A 77 13.76 6.62 -4.59
CA ILE A 77 14.98 6.44 -5.40
C ILE A 77 14.73 6.86 -6.86
N MET A 78 13.61 6.45 -7.45
CA MET A 78 13.27 6.79 -8.83
C MET A 78 13.02 8.29 -9.01
N LEU A 79 12.38 8.96 -8.05
CA LEU A 79 12.19 10.40 -8.06
C LEU A 79 13.51 11.16 -7.93
N LEU A 80 14.45 10.67 -7.12
CA LEU A 80 15.79 11.27 -7.03
C LEU A 80 16.56 11.14 -8.35
N ILE A 81 16.50 9.96 -8.97
CA ILE A 81 17.13 9.74 -10.29
C ILE A 81 16.48 10.65 -11.34
N ALA A 82 15.15 10.72 -11.38
CA ALA A 82 14.41 11.58 -12.29
C ALA A 82 14.75 13.06 -12.09
N PHE A 83 14.87 13.51 -10.84
CA PHE A 83 15.31 14.86 -10.49
C PHE A 83 16.69 15.17 -11.08
N ILE A 84 17.67 14.29 -10.87
CA ILE A 84 19.03 14.48 -11.38
C ILE A 84 19.02 14.55 -12.92
N ILE A 85 18.30 13.63 -13.59
CA ILE A 85 18.23 13.61 -15.06
C ILE A 85 17.62 14.90 -15.60
N LEU A 86 16.51 15.36 -15.01
CA LEU A 86 15.84 16.59 -15.47
C LEU A 86 16.70 17.84 -15.18
N GLU A 87 17.44 17.86 -14.08
CA GLU A 87 18.37 18.97 -13.81
C GLU A 87 19.52 19.00 -14.84
N LEU A 88 20.01 17.84 -15.27
CA LEU A 88 21.01 17.74 -16.33
C LEU A 88 20.50 18.27 -17.68
N THR A 89 19.19 18.17 -17.95
CA THR A 89 18.61 18.71 -19.21
C THR A 89 18.66 20.24 -19.30
N LYS A 90 18.79 20.95 -18.18
CA LYS A 90 18.99 22.40 -18.17
C LYS A 90 20.33 22.83 -18.76
N PHE A 91 21.32 21.94 -18.78
CA PHE A 91 22.62 22.17 -19.41
C PHE A 91 22.64 21.75 -20.89
N SER A 92 21.50 21.30 -21.43
CA SER A 92 21.39 20.93 -22.84
C SER A 92 21.31 22.19 -23.73
N LYS A 93 21.67 22.04 -25.01
CA LYS A 93 21.60 23.13 -26.01
C LYS A 93 20.25 23.86 -26.09
N TYR A 94 19.18 23.24 -25.61
CA TYR A 94 17.80 23.72 -25.74
C TYR A 94 17.24 24.33 -24.44
N ASP A 95 18.02 24.34 -23.34
CA ASP A 95 17.67 24.94 -22.05
C ASP A 95 16.27 24.53 -21.52
N TYR A 96 15.89 23.26 -21.71
CA TYR A 96 14.61 22.77 -21.22
C TYR A 96 14.54 22.78 -19.68
N ASP A 97 13.48 23.37 -19.12
CA ASP A 97 13.19 23.33 -17.69
C ASP A 97 11.90 22.55 -17.41
N TYR A 98 12.06 21.36 -16.82
CA TYR A 98 10.95 20.48 -16.41
C TYR A 98 10.73 20.48 -14.89
N THR A 99 11.33 21.42 -14.15
CA THR A 99 11.29 21.47 -12.69
C THR A 99 9.85 21.46 -12.17
N TYR A 100 8.98 22.31 -12.73
CA TYR A 100 7.58 22.39 -12.30
C TYR A 100 6.80 21.10 -12.56
N LEU A 101 7.05 20.44 -13.69
CA LEU A 101 6.40 19.17 -14.03
C LEU A 101 6.80 18.09 -13.03
N LEU A 102 8.09 18.03 -12.67
CA LEU A 102 8.59 17.11 -11.67
C LEU A 102 8.00 17.38 -10.29
N VAL A 103 7.92 18.65 -9.87
CA VAL A 103 7.30 19.04 -8.59
C VAL A 103 5.85 18.58 -8.54
N ILE A 104 5.06 18.83 -9.60
CA ILE A 104 3.67 18.36 -9.70
C ILE A 104 3.60 16.83 -9.56
N PHE A 105 4.49 16.10 -10.25
CA PHE A 105 4.52 14.64 -10.20
C PHE A 105 4.88 14.13 -8.80
N ILE A 106 5.85 14.75 -8.11
CA ILE A 106 6.21 14.44 -6.72
C ILE A 106 5.01 14.69 -5.80
N THR A 107 4.32 15.83 -5.93
CA THR A 107 3.15 16.16 -5.12
C THR A 107 2.05 15.12 -5.27
N ILE A 108 1.71 14.75 -6.51
CA ILE A 108 0.68 13.73 -6.78
C ILE A 108 1.10 12.38 -6.19
N SER A 109 2.37 11.99 -6.34
CA SER A 109 2.89 10.74 -5.80
C SER A 109 2.79 10.69 -4.27
N LEU A 110 3.14 11.80 -3.59
CA LEU A 110 3.02 11.92 -2.13
C LEU A 110 1.57 11.86 -1.64
N LEU A 111 0.63 12.46 -2.38
CA LEU A 111 -0.81 12.38 -2.06
C LEU A 111 -1.31 10.94 -2.10
N TRP A 112 -0.96 10.19 -3.14
CA TRP A 112 -1.26 8.76 -3.22
C TRP A 112 -0.61 8.00 -2.06
N PHE A 113 0.66 8.25 -1.77
CA PHE A 113 1.36 7.62 -0.65
C PHE A 113 0.63 7.80 0.69
N ILE A 114 0.27 9.03 1.02
CA ILE A 114 -0.46 9.34 2.26
C ILE A 114 -1.81 8.63 2.28
N PHE A 115 -2.55 8.66 1.17
CA PHE A 115 -3.82 7.97 1.04
C PHE A 115 -3.69 6.46 1.35
N TYR A 116 -2.74 5.78 0.72
CA TYR A 116 -2.54 4.34 0.91
C TYR A 116 -2.07 4.01 2.33
N LEU A 117 -1.13 4.78 2.88
CA LEU A 117 -0.60 4.58 4.22
C LEU A 117 -1.71 4.76 5.28
N VAL A 118 -2.44 5.87 5.23
CA VAL A 118 -3.52 6.17 6.18
C VAL A 118 -4.59 5.09 6.12
N LYS A 119 -5.02 4.69 4.91
CA LYS A 119 -6.05 3.66 4.74
C LYS A 119 -5.62 2.31 5.32
N SER A 120 -4.36 1.93 5.08
CA SER A 120 -3.79 0.68 5.61
C SER A 120 -3.67 0.69 7.13
N GLU A 121 -3.10 1.75 7.71
CA GLU A 121 -2.89 1.84 9.16
C GLU A 121 -4.21 1.96 9.92
N ILE A 122 -5.20 2.71 9.41
CA ILE A 122 -6.54 2.77 10.02
C ILE A 122 -7.19 1.38 10.03
N PHE A 123 -7.07 0.62 8.93
CA PHE A 123 -7.63 -0.73 8.88
C PHE A 123 -6.91 -1.66 9.86
N LYS A 124 -5.57 -1.61 9.88
CA LYS A 124 -4.76 -2.39 10.80
C LYS A 124 -5.13 -2.12 12.27
N MET A 125 -5.25 -0.85 12.67
CA MET A 125 -5.69 -0.46 14.01
C MET A 125 -7.08 -1.02 14.35
N LYS A 126 -8.02 -1.04 13.39
CA LYS A 126 -9.35 -1.64 13.61
C LYS A 126 -9.25 -3.13 13.91
N ILE A 127 -8.38 -3.86 13.22
CA ILE A 127 -8.19 -5.30 13.45
C ILE A 127 -7.48 -5.55 14.78
N GLU A 128 -6.45 -4.77 15.11
CA GLU A 128 -5.72 -4.88 16.38
C GLU A 128 -6.64 -4.67 17.59
N ASN A 129 -7.59 -3.72 17.51
CA ASN A 129 -8.57 -3.46 18.57
C ASN A 129 -9.63 -4.57 18.77
N LEU A 130 -9.75 -5.52 17.83
CA LEU A 130 -10.73 -6.63 17.95
C LEU A 130 -10.18 -7.83 18.73
N VAL A 131 -8.86 -7.96 18.78
CA VAL A 131 -8.18 -9.20 19.16
C VAL A 131 -7.92 -9.20 20.65
#